data_AF-A0A5C5RMP4-F1
#
_entry.id   AF-A0A5C5RMP4-F1
#
_cell.length_a   1.000
_cell.length_b   1.000
_cell.length_c   1.000
_cell.angle_alpha   90.00
_cell.angle_beta   90.00
_cell.angle_gamma   90.00
#
_symmetry.space_group_name_H-M   'P 1'
#
loop_
_entity.id
_entity.type
_entity.pdbx_description
1 polymer ?
#
loop_
_entity_poly.entity_id
_entity_poly.type
_entity_poly.pdbx_seq_one_letter_code
_entity_poly.pdbx_strand_id
1 'polypeptide(L)'
;MALFRDSIRARLLVAMLAGALAAALVGLCGHLDLGLMAGWVVAAGGFSTTTWALVFGLDASSTRLHARANDPGRGIDDTLLVLACVASVAGLILLLVRVAGDQATLGAVLAVMGILASWSAIHTLFTLRYAHAYYAQDARGIDFNGDTAPDYRDFAYIAFTLGMTFQVSDTNLSTKELRRMALNQGLISYLLGTVVVASTINLLSQLLAG
;
A
#
# COMPACT_ATOMS: atom_id res chain seq x y z
N MET A 1 4.87 -7.53 22.62
CA MET A 1 5.86 -7.16 21.58
C MET A 1 5.96 -8.20 20.47
N ALA A 2 6.00 -9.51 20.75
CA ALA A 2 6.01 -10.58 19.73
C ALA A 2 4.77 -10.56 18.79
N LEU A 3 3.56 -10.39 19.34
CA LEU A 3 2.32 -10.30 18.55
C LEU A 3 2.32 -9.17 17.51
N PHE A 4 2.90 -8.02 17.82
CA PHE A 4 3.05 -6.89 16.88
C PHE A 4 4.10 -7.19 15.80
N ARG A 5 5.18 -7.88 16.18
CA ARG A 5 6.25 -8.25 15.26
C ARG A 5 5.76 -9.25 14.22
N ASP A 6 4.97 -10.24 14.65
CA ASP A 6 4.67 -11.39 13.80
C ASP A 6 3.33 -11.28 13.07
N SER A 7 2.37 -10.49 13.57
CA SER A 7 1.03 -10.38 12.96
C SER A 7 0.88 -9.16 12.03
N ILE A 8 0.47 -9.40 10.79
CA ILE A 8 0.09 -8.33 9.84
C ILE A 8 -1.08 -7.50 10.40
N ARG A 9 -2.10 -8.17 10.96
CA ARG A 9 -3.31 -7.51 11.48
C ARG A 9 -3.01 -6.58 12.65
N ALA A 10 -2.12 -7.01 13.56
CA ALA A 10 -1.71 -6.17 14.68
C ALA A 10 -0.99 -4.89 14.20
N ARG A 11 -0.11 -5.01 13.20
CA ARG A 11 0.58 -3.86 12.59
C ARG A 11 -0.41 -2.90 11.94
N LEU A 12 -1.35 -3.42 11.16
CA LEU A 12 -2.40 -2.62 10.54
C LEU A 12 -3.25 -1.88 11.59
N LEU A 13 -3.70 -2.58 12.63
CA LEU A 13 -4.49 -1.98 13.71
C LEU A 13 -3.73 -0.86 14.43
N VAL A 14 -2.47 -1.10 14.80
CA VAL A 14 -1.64 -0.08 15.47
C VAL A 14 -1.41 1.11 14.54
N ALA A 15 -1.13 0.88 13.26
CA ALA A 15 -0.96 1.97 12.30
C ALA A 15 -2.24 2.79 12.12
N MET A 16 -3.41 2.13 12.04
CA MET A 16 -4.71 2.81 11.96
C MET A 16 -5.01 3.61 13.23
N LEU A 17 -4.71 3.09 14.41
CA LEU A 17 -4.88 3.82 15.67
C LEU A 17 -3.95 5.03 15.76
N ALA A 18 -2.69 4.89 15.34
CA ALA A 18 -1.75 6.01 15.26
C ALA A 18 -2.23 7.08 14.27
N GLY A 19 -2.74 6.68 13.12
CA GLY A 19 -3.33 7.60 12.14
C GLY A 19 -4.58 8.31 12.65
N ALA A 20 -5.49 7.59 13.32
CA ALA A 20 -6.67 8.18 13.93
C ALA A 20 -6.31 9.21 15.02
N LEU A 21 -5.30 8.91 15.84
CA LEU A 21 -4.78 9.84 16.83
C LEU A 21 -4.19 11.09 16.18
N ALA A 22 -3.36 10.92 15.14
CA ALA A 22 -2.79 12.06 14.41
C ALA A 22 -3.88 12.93 13.76
N ALA A 23 -4.91 12.32 13.18
CA ALA A 23 -6.05 13.05 12.62
C ALA A 23 -6.82 13.83 13.69
N ALA A 24 -7.09 13.20 14.84
CA ALA A 24 -7.78 13.85 15.95
C ALA A 24 -6.99 15.05 16.50
N LEU A 25 -5.68 14.89 16.71
CA LEU A 25 -4.83 15.97 17.25
C LEU A 25 -4.81 17.20 16.33
N VAL A 26 -4.66 17.00 15.02
CA VAL A 26 -4.67 18.11 14.05
C VAL A 26 -6.07 18.68 13.86
N GLY A 27 -7.10 17.82 13.88
CA GLY A 27 -8.50 18.24 13.78
C GLY A 27 -8.96 19.09 14.96
N LEU A 28 -8.52 18.78 16.18
CA LEU A 28 -8.80 19.57 17.38
C LEU A 28 -8.18 20.98 17.34
N CYS A 29 -7.15 21.19 16.52
CA CYS A 29 -6.58 22.52 16.27
C CYS A 29 -7.35 23.34 15.22
N GLY A 30 -8.52 22.86 14.76
CA GLY A 30 -9.35 23.56 13.76
C GLY A 30 -9.04 23.21 12.30
N HIS A 31 -8.14 22.25 12.06
CA HIS A 31 -7.70 21.86 10.72
C HIS A 31 -8.15 20.43 10.38
N LEU A 32 -9.46 20.17 10.42
CA LEU A 32 -10.03 18.82 10.20
C LEU A 32 -9.53 18.20 8.89
N ASP A 33 -9.52 18.98 7.82
CA ASP A 33 -9.08 18.55 6.50
C ASP A 33 -7.63 18.05 6.55
N LEU A 34 -6.69 18.88 7.01
CA LEU A 34 -5.28 18.50 7.15
C LEU A 34 -5.07 17.34 8.12
N GLY A 35 -5.90 17.24 9.15
CA GLY A 35 -5.88 16.13 10.10
C GLY A 35 -6.20 14.80 9.43
N LEU A 36 -7.24 14.75 8.59
CA LEU A 36 -7.55 13.54 7.84
C LEU A 36 -6.40 13.13 6.91
N MET A 37 -5.77 14.10 6.22
CA MET A 37 -4.62 13.80 5.36
C MET A 37 -3.42 13.28 6.17
N ALA A 38 -3.06 13.97 7.24
CA ALA A 38 -1.94 13.60 8.10
C ALA A 38 -2.15 12.24 8.75
N GLY A 39 -3.36 11.98 9.26
CA GLY A 39 -3.72 10.69 9.84
C GLY A 39 -3.59 9.54 8.84
N TRP A 40 -4.00 9.75 7.59
CA TRP A 40 -3.84 8.75 6.55
C TRP A 40 -2.36 8.51 6.19
N VAL A 41 -1.55 9.57 6.07
CA VAL A 41 -0.10 9.44 5.85
C VAL A 41 0.55 8.62 6.96
N VAL A 42 0.20 8.89 8.22
CA VAL A 42 0.71 8.16 9.39
C VAL A 42 0.27 6.70 9.36
N ALA A 43 -0.98 6.40 9.04
CA ALA A 43 -1.49 5.04 8.99
C ALA A 43 -0.86 4.22 7.86
N ALA A 44 -0.96 4.68 6.61
CA ALA A 44 -0.46 3.94 5.44
C ALA A 44 1.07 3.87 5.44
N GLY A 45 1.75 4.98 5.78
CA GLY A 45 3.21 5.03 5.90
C GLY A 45 3.71 4.17 7.05
N GLY A 46 3.10 4.29 8.22
CA GLY A 46 3.47 3.49 9.40
C GLY A 46 3.31 2.00 9.18
N PHE A 47 2.20 1.56 8.56
CA PHE A 47 2.00 0.16 8.18
C PHE A 47 3.10 -0.32 7.22
N SER A 48 3.37 0.44 6.17
CA SER A 48 4.37 0.07 5.15
C SER A 48 5.77 -0.01 5.75
N THR A 49 6.21 1.04 6.45
CA THR A 49 7.55 1.11 7.05
C THR A 49 7.77 0.02 8.10
N THR A 50 6.81 -0.20 9.00
CA THR A 50 6.94 -1.24 10.03
C THR A 50 6.91 -2.65 9.44
N THR A 51 6.16 -2.86 8.35
CA THR A 51 6.18 -4.12 7.63
C THR A 51 7.54 -4.36 6.98
N TRP A 52 8.07 -3.37 6.26
CA TRP A 52 9.37 -3.45 5.60
C TRP A 52 10.53 -3.64 6.59
N ALA A 53 10.51 -2.95 7.73
CA ALA A 53 11.51 -3.12 8.79
C ALA A 53 11.56 -4.56 9.32
N LEU A 54 10.46 -5.32 9.25
CA LEU A 54 10.44 -6.74 9.56
C LEU A 54 10.92 -7.58 8.36
N VAL A 55 10.23 -7.48 7.24
CA VAL A 55 10.35 -8.47 6.15
C VAL A 55 11.65 -8.36 5.39
N PHE A 56 12.31 -7.19 5.39
CA PHE A 56 13.55 -6.97 4.65
C PHE A 56 14.69 -7.88 5.12
N GLY A 57 14.73 -8.22 6.41
CA GLY A 57 15.76 -9.06 7.02
C GLY A 57 15.46 -10.56 7.02
N LEU A 58 14.30 -10.99 6.51
CA LEU A 58 13.93 -12.41 6.52
C LEU A 58 14.60 -13.13 5.35
N ASP A 59 15.25 -14.26 5.63
CA ASP A 59 15.72 -15.20 4.62
C ASP A 59 14.56 -16.03 4.06
N ALA A 60 14.83 -16.89 3.08
CA ALA A 60 13.79 -17.73 2.46
C ALA A 60 13.08 -18.66 3.46
N SER A 61 13.82 -19.19 4.45
CA SER A 61 13.26 -20.10 5.46
C SER A 61 12.30 -19.36 6.40
N SER A 62 12.70 -18.19 6.90
CA SER A 62 11.88 -17.34 7.76
C SER A 62 10.72 -16.71 7.00
N THR A 63 10.92 -16.36 5.72
CA THR A 63 9.86 -15.89 4.82
C THR A 63 8.77 -16.94 4.69
N ARG A 64 9.13 -18.22 4.44
CA ARG A 64 8.16 -19.31 4.38
C ARG A 64 7.35 -19.46 5.67
N LEU A 65 8.02 -19.41 6.82
CA LEU A 65 7.35 -19.50 8.12
C LEU A 65 6.40 -18.32 8.35
N HIS A 66 6.86 -17.09 8.10
CA HIS A 66 6.07 -15.88 8.26
C HIS A 66 4.86 -15.85 7.32
N ALA A 67 5.08 -16.18 6.05
CA ALA A 67 4.05 -16.20 5.02
C ALA A 67 2.99 -17.28 5.28
N ARG A 68 3.34 -18.46 5.79
CA ARG A 68 2.35 -19.48 6.16
C ARG A 68 1.58 -19.13 7.42
N ALA A 69 2.23 -18.51 8.40
CA ALA A 69 1.60 -18.13 9.65
C ALA A 69 0.63 -16.94 9.49
N ASN A 70 0.90 -16.07 8.51
CA ASN A 70 0.08 -14.91 8.21
C ASN A 70 -0.63 -15.12 6.88
N ASP A 71 -1.91 -15.43 6.93
CA ASP A 71 -2.81 -15.35 5.77
C ASP A 71 -3.29 -13.90 5.64
N PRO A 72 -2.76 -13.11 4.67
CA PRO A 72 -3.25 -11.77 4.43
C PRO A 72 -4.65 -11.78 3.80
N GLY A 73 -5.08 -12.91 3.20
CA GLY A 73 -6.16 -13.02 2.21
C GLY A 73 -7.43 -13.77 2.63
N ARG A 74 -7.65 -14.04 3.92
CA ARG A 74 -8.95 -14.51 4.40
C ARG A 74 -9.99 -13.36 4.42
N GLY A 75 -10.56 -13.03 3.27
CA GLY A 75 -11.84 -12.32 3.16
C GLY A 75 -11.85 -11.00 2.38
N ILE A 76 -13.08 -10.57 2.06
CA ILE A 76 -13.56 -9.35 1.39
C ILE A 76 -12.85 -8.03 1.80
N ASP A 77 -12.15 -8.02 2.94
CA ASP A 77 -11.46 -6.90 3.58
C ASP A 77 -10.40 -6.23 2.70
N ASP A 78 -9.79 -6.99 1.80
CA ASP A 78 -8.64 -6.59 1.00
C ASP A 78 -9.01 -5.74 -0.23
N THR A 79 -10.14 -6.07 -0.87
CA THR A 79 -10.75 -5.23 -1.91
C THR A 79 -11.32 -3.97 -1.28
N LEU A 80 -11.88 -4.07 -0.08
CA LEU A 80 -12.37 -2.93 0.71
C LEU A 80 -11.23 -2.00 1.13
N LEU A 81 -10.08 -2.53 1.54
CA LEU A 81 -8.90 -1.75 1.90
C LEU A 81 -8.33 -1.03 0.68
N VAL A 82 -8.30 -1.69 -0.48
CA VAL A 82 -7.90 -1.04 -1.72
C VAL A 82 -8.92 0.02 -2.15
N LEU A 83 -10.22 -0.27 -2.07
CA LEU A 83 -11.27 0.71 -2.33
C LEU A 83 -11.20 1.87 -1.35
N ALA A 84 -10.83 1.63 -0.10
CA ALA A 84 -10.57 2.65 0.91
C ALA A 84 -9.32 3.48 0.58
N CYS A 85 -8.25 2.87 0.06
CA CYS A 85 -7.10 3.61 -0.48
C CYS A 85 -7.51 4.49 -1.66
N VAL A 86 -8.30 3.96 -2.61
CA VAL A 86 -8.81 4.73 -3.76
C VAL A 86 -9.73 5.87 -3.31
N ALA A 87 -10.66 5.58 -2.39
CA ALA A 87 -11.57 6.58 -1.82
C ALA A 87 -10.82 7.62 -0.97
N SER A 88 -9.76 7.22 -0.27
CA SER A 88 -8.88 8.13 0.48
C SER A 88 -8.14 9.05 -0.47
N VAL A 89 -7.56 8.53 -1.56
CA VAL A 89 -6.92 9.36 -2.59
C VAL A 89 -7.94 10.33 -3.20
N ALA A 90 -9.15 9.87 -3.55
CA ALA A 90 -10.23 10.75 -4.02
C ALA A 90 -10.61 11.83 -3.00
N GLY A 91 -10.68 11.46 -1.71
CA GLY A 91 -10.91 12.37 -0.61
C GLY A 91 -9.81 13.42 -0.47
N LEU A 92 -8.54 13.02 -0.53
CA LEU A 92 -7.37 13.91 -0.47
C LEU A 92 -7.41 14.95 -1.60
N ILE A 93 -7.84 14.54 -2.79
CA ILE A 93 -7.95 15.43 -3.96
C ILE A 93 -9.09 16.43 -3.78
N LEU A 94 -10.25 15.98 -3.30
CA LEU A 94 -11.37 16.88 -3.00
C LEU A 94 -11.01 17.87 -1.89
N LEU A 95 -10.18 17.44 -0.94
CA LEU A 95 -9.67 18.27 0.14
C LEU A 95 -8.68 19.32 -0.35
N LEU A 96 -7.78 18.95 -1.27
CA LEU A 96 -6.84 19.89 -1.88
C LEU A 96 -7.54 21.09 -2.51
N VAL A 97 -8.67 20.85 -3.18
CA VAL A 97 -9.48 21.92 -3.80
C VAL A 97 -10.09 22.87 -2.75
N ARG A 98 -10.20 22.44 -1.49
CA ARG A 98 -10.76 23.25 -0.38
C ARG A 98 -9.70 24.01 0.40
N VAL A 99 -8.45 23.56 0.38
CA VAL A 99 -7.36 24.22 1.11
C VAL A 99 -6.86 25.41 0.29
N ALA A 100 -7.19 26.62 0.73
CA ALA A 100 -6.73 27.88 0.13
C ALA A 100 -5.92 28.71 1.15
N GLY A 101 -5.15 29.68 0.66
CA GLY A 101 -4.35 30.58 1.49
C GLY A 101 -3.12 29.89 2.11
N ASP A 102 -2.72 30.31 3.31
CA ASP A 102 -1.44 29.93 3.96
C ASP A 102 -1.24 28.42 4.18
N GLN A 103 -2.32 27.62 4.17
CA GLN A 103 -2.29 26.17 4.37
C GLN A 103 -2.13 25.38 3.07
N ALA A 104 -2.22 26.02 1.90
CA ALA A 104 -2.24 25.36 0.60
C ALA A 104 -0.99 24.51 0.34
N THR A 105 0.20 25.03 0.68
CA THR A 105 1.45 24.29 0.52
C THR A 105 1.51 23.04 1.39
N LEU A 106 1.09 23.12 2.65
CA LEU A 106 1.07 21.98 3.56
C LEU A 106 0.05 20.92 3.10
N GLY A 107 -1.13 21.34 2.67
CA GLY A 107 -2.14 20.44 2.07
C GLY A 107 -1.59 19.71 0.84
N ALA A 108 -0.90 20.42 -0.06
CA ALA A 108 -0.24 19.83 -1.24
C ALA A 108 0.80 18.78 -0.85
N VAL A 109 1.66 19.08 0.12
CA VAL A 109 2.66 18.12 0.63
C VAL A 109 1.99 16.88 1.23
N LEU A 110 0.99 17.06 2.09
CA LEU A 110 0.27 15.93 2.71
C LEU A 110 -0.46 15.07 1.67
N ALA A 111 -1.02 15.66 0.62
CA ALA A 111 -1.64 14.92 -0.46
C ALA A 111 -0.65 14.06 -1.24
N VAL A 112 0.52 14.63 -1.61
CA VAL A 112 1.59 13.87 -2.29
C VAL A 112 2.08 12.74 -1.39
N MET A 113 2.31 13.02 -0.10
CA MET A 113 2.72 12.00 0.87
C MET A 113 1.65 10.92 1.03
N GLY A 114 0.37 11.29 1.03
CA GLY A 114 -0.75 10.35 1.13
C GLY A 114 -0.85 9.43 -0.09
N ILE A 115 -0.61 9.97 -1.28
CA ILE A 115 -0.52 9.18 -2.52
C ILE A 115 0.62 8.17 -2.44
N LEU A 116 1.83 8.63 -2.09
CA LEU A 116 3.02 7.77 -1.98
C LEU A 116 2.85 6.68 -0.91
N ALA A 117 2.30 7.04 0.24
CA ALA A 117 2.00 6.11 1.32
C ALA A 117 0.96 5.06 0.91
N SER A 118 -0.10 5.47 0.20
CA SER A 118 -1.13 4.56 -0.30
C SER A 118 -0.58 3.60 -1.35
N TRP A 119 0.20 4.11 -2.30
CA TRP A 119 0.90 3.33 -3.30
C TRP A 119 1.83 2.29 -2.65
N SER A 120 2.62 2.71 -1.68
CA SER A 120 3.53 1.82 -0.93
C SER A 120 2.76 0.75 -0.15
N ALA A 121 1.66 1.12 0.51
CA ALA A 121 0.85 0.20 1.29
C ALA A 121 0.19 -0.88 0.42
N ILE A 122 -0.36 -0.50 -0.74
CA ILE A 122 -0.96 -1.43 -1.70
C ILE A 122 0.08 -2.47 -2.14
N HIS A 123 1.27 -2.03 -2.58
CA HIS A 123 2.28 -2.97 -3.06
C HIS A 123 2.89 -3.81 -1.94
N THR A 124 3.01 -3.25 -0.74
CA THR A 124 3.41 -4.00 0.45
C THR A 124 2.40 -5.13 0.76
N LEU A 125 1.10 -4.86 0.66
CA LEU A 125 0.07 -5.91 0.84
C LEU A 125 0.16 -6.97 -0.25
N PHE A 126 0.33 -6.58 -1.51
CA PHE A 126 0.49 -7.55 -2.60
C PHE A 126 1.77 -8.39 -2.45
N THR A 127 2.88 -7.82 -1.98
CA THR A 127 4.09 -8.58 -1.61
C THR A 127 3.76 -9.68 -0.61
N LEU A 128 3.04 -9.35 0.47
CA LEU A 128 2.65 -10.33 1.49
C LEU A 128 1.70 -11.40 0.92
N ARG A 129 0.75 -11.00 0.06
CA ARG A 129 -0.19 -11.93 -0.58
C ARG A 129 0.49 -12.89 -1.55
N TYR A 130 1.43 -12.41 -2.37
CA TYR A 130 2.18 -13.29 -3.26
C TYR A 130 3.00 -14.31 -2.50
N ALA A 131 3.70 -13.87 -1.44
CA ALA A 131 4.45 -14.77 -0.58
C ALA A 131 3.52 -15.83 0.06
N HIS A 132 2.38 -15.40 0.60
CA HIS A 132 1.40 -16.31 1.18
C HIS A 132 0.87 -17.31 0.15
N ALA A 133 0.40 -16.84 -1.01
CA ALA A 133 -0.16 -17.69 -2.06
C ALA A 133 0.88 -18.72 -2.57
N TYR A 134 2.12 -18.30 -2.77
CA TYR A 134 3.21 -19.18 -3.18
C TYR A 134 3.49 -20.26 -2.12
N TYR A 135 3.66 -19.87 -0.86
CA TYR A 135 4.00 -20.83 0.20
C TYR A 135 2.82 -21.65 0.69
N ALA A 136 1.58 -21.18 0.57
CA ALA A 136 0.36 -21.95 0.86
C ALA A 136 0.17 -23.10 -0.14
N GLN A 137 0.63 -22.91 -1.39
CA GLN A 137 0.60 -23.93 -2.45
C GLN A 137 1.91 -24.72 -2.55
N ASP A 138 2.54 -24.99 -1.40
CA ASP A 138 3.78 -25.78 -1.30
C ASP A 138 4.95 -25.25 -2.15
N ALA A 139 5.13 -23.92 -2.15
CA ALA A 139 6.20 -23.22 -2.88
C ALA A 139 6.11 -23.42 -4.40
N ARG A 140 4.91 -23.23 -4.95
CA ARG A 140 4.61 -23.36 -6.38
C ARG A 140 3.78 -22.18 -6.87
N GLY A 141 3.67 -22.06 -8.19
CA GLY A 141 2.77 -21.11 -8.85
C GLY A 141 3.46 -19.87 -9.39
N ILE A 142 4.65 -19.56 -8.89
CA ILE A 142 5.52 -18.47 -9.35
C ILE A 142 6.88 -19.07 -9.70
N ASP A 143 7.39 -18.79 -10.89
CA ASP A 143 8.73 -19.18 -11.34
C ASP A 143 9.64 -17.95 -11.36
N PHE A 144 10.65 -17.93 -10.50
CA PHE A 144 11.63 -16.85 -10.36
C PHE A 144 12.90 -17.07 -11.20
N ASN A 145 12.94 -18.10 -12.06
CA ASN A 145 14.10 -18.50 -12.87
C ASN A 145 15.39 -18.76 -12.08
N GLY A 146 15.27 -19.35 -10.88
CA GLY A 146 16.42 -19.67 -10.04
C GLY A 146 16.18 -20.89 -9.16
N ASP A 147 17.28 -21.47 -8.68
CA ASP A 147 17.25 -22.67 -7.82
C ASP A 147 17.12 -22.34 -6.33
N THR A 148 17.20 -21.06 -5.96
CA THR A 148 17.08 -20.60 -4.58
C THR A 148 15.63 -20.33 -4.22
N ALA A 149 15.22 -20.77 -3.02
CA ALA A 149 13.90 -20.42 -2.51
C ALA A 149 13.77 -18.89 -2.37
N PRO A 150 12.65 -18.29 -2.79
CA PRO A 150 12.48 -16.84 -2.79
C PRO A 150 12.38 -16.29 -1.36
N ASP A 151 12.75 -15.04 -1.16
CA ASP A 151 12.46 -14.28 0.06
C ASP A 151 11.43 -13.16 -0.22
N TYR A 152 11.12 -12.34 0.78
CA TYR A 152 10.16 -11.24 0.60
C TYR A 152 10.55 -10.22 -0.48
N ARG A 153 11.83 -10.09 -0.82
CA ARG A 153 12.33 -9.16 -1.84
C ARG A 153 11.98 -9.66 -3.23
N ASP A 154 11.97 -10.97 -3.46
CA ASP A 154 11.53 -11.57 -4.71
C ASP A 154 10.02 -11.36 -4.93
N PHE A 155 9.20 -11.57 -3.90
CA PHE A 155 7.77 -11.25 -3.97
C PHE A 155 7.49 -9.75 -4.11
N ALA A 156 8.36 -8.91 -3.54
CA ALA A 156 8.29 -7.48 -3.71
C ALA A 156 8.66 -7.05 -5.13
N TYR A 157 9.66 -7.69 -5.73
CA TYR A 157 9.99 -7.47 -7.13
C TYR A 157 8.76 -7.64 -8.01
N ILE A 158 8.02 -8.74 -7.87
CA ILE A 158 6.75 -8.98 -8.60
C ILE A 158 5.72 -7.90 -8.30
N ALA A 159 5.43 -7.66 -7.01
CA ALA A 159 4.38 -6.73 -6.61
C ALA A 159 4.67 -5.31 -7.12
N PHE A 160 5.89 -4.82 -6.98
CA PHE A 160 6.24 -3.47 -7.37
C PHE A 160 6.37 -3.33 -8.89
N THR A 161 6.89 -4.34 -9.61
CA THR A 161 6.92 -4.28 -11.09
C THR A 161 5.52 -4.25 -11.68
N LEU A 162 4.61 -5.14 -11.26
CA LEU A 162 3.18 -5.06 -11.61
C LEU A 162 2.57 -3.71 -11.22
N GLY A 163 2.93 -3.18 -10.06
CA GLY A 163 2.44 -1.90 -9.57
C GLY A 163 2.90 -0.68 -10.38
N MET A 164 4.14 -0.71 -10.88
CA MET A 164 4.77 0.40 -11.59
C MET A 164 4.55 0.35 -13.10
N THR A 165 4.49 -0.84 -13.68
CA THR A 165 4.52 -1.04 -15.14
C THR A 165 3.34 -1.86 -15.66
N PHE A 166 2.50 -2.39 -14.76
CA PHE A 166 1.38 -3.26 -15.08
C PHE A 166 1.78 -4.61 -15.70
N GLN A 167 3.06 -5.00 -15.60
CA GLN A 167 3.55 -6.30 -16.06
C GLN A 167 4.82 -6.75 -15.31
N VAL A 168 5.07 -8.06 -15.31
CA VAL A 168 6.38 -8.65 -14.96
C VAL A 168 6.84 -9.44 -16.18
N SER A 169 8.07 -9.20 -16.65
CA SER A 169 8.56 -9.76 -17.91
C SER A 169 9.27 -11.10 -17.75
N ASP A 170 9.83 -11.37 -16.57
CA ASP A 170 10.72 -12.50 -16.32
C ASP A 170 10.13 -13.54 -15.37
N THR A 171 9.03 -13.27 -14.67
CA THR A 171 8.44 -14.23 -13.70
C THR A 171 7.14 -14.82 -14.22
N ASN A 172 7.04 -16.15 -14.32
CA ASN A 172 5.83 -16.82 -14.81
C ASN A 172 4.84 -17.17 -13.68
N LEU A 173 3.56 -16.81 -13.89
CA LEU A 173 2.44 -17.18 -13.00
C LEU A 173 1.67 -18.40 -13.54
N SER A 174 1.91 -19.58 -12.97
CA SER A 174 1.38 -20.84 -13.49
C SER A 174 -0.04 -21.19 -13.00
N THR A 175 -0.53 -20.58 -11.90
CA THR A 175 -1.88 -20.86 -11.37
C THR A 175 -2.91 -19.80 -11.75
N LYS A 176 -4.18 -20.21 -11.87
CA LYS A 176 -5.30 -19.29 -12.15
C LYS A 176 -5.50 -18.25 -11.04
N GLU A 177 -5.24 -18.65 -9.80
CA GLU A 177 -5.37 -17.78 -8.63
C GLU A 177 -4.38 -16.61 -8.67
N LEU A 178 -3.09 -16.90 -8.91
CA LEU A 178 -2.05 -15.87 -9.03
C LEU A 178 -2.31 -14.93 -10.22
N ARG A 179 -2.77 -15.46 -11.36
CA ARG A 179 -3.15 -14.62 -12.51
C ARG A 179 -4.33 -13.69 -12.21
N ARG A 180 -5.34 -14.16 -11.47
CA ARG A 180 -6.46 -13.31 -11.02
C ARG A 180 -5.99 -12.25 -10.02
N MET A 181 -5.09 -12.61 -9.10
CA MET A 181 -4.48 -11.68 -8.17
C MET A 181 -3.69 -10.57 -8.89
N ALA A 182 -2.86 -10.95 -9.87
CA ALA A 182 -2.11 -10.01 -10.70
C ALA A 182 -3.01 -9.10 -11.53
N LEU A 183 -4.09 -9.63 -12.12
CA LEU A 183 -5.07 -8.81 -12.84
C LEU A 183 -5.70 -7.76 -11.92
N ASN A 184 -6.13 -8.16 -10.72
CA ASN A 184 -6.69 -7.23 -9.75
C ASN A 184 -5.67 -6.16 -9.37
N GLN A 185 -4.42 -6.55 -9.05
CA GLN A 185 -3.36 -5.59 -8.76
C GLN A 185 -3.13 -4.60 -9.90
N GLY A 186 -3.07 -5.08 -11.14
CA GLY A 186 -2.89 -4.27 -12.33
C GLY A 186 -4.00 -3.23 -12.49
N LEU A 187 -5.27 -3.64 -12.36
CA LEU A 187 -6.43 -2.74 -12.43
C LEU A 187 -6.40 -1.67 -11.34
N ILE A 188 -6.07 -2.06 -10.11
CA ILE A 188 -5.94 -1.16 -8.95
C ILE A 188 -4.81 -0.15 -9.20
N SER A 189 -3.67 -0.63 -9.66
CA SER A 189 -2.48 0.19 -9.90
C SER A 189 -2.73 1.17 -11.05
N TYR A 190 -3.41 0.73 -12.10
CA TYR A 190 -3.83 1.58 -13.21
C TYR A 190 -4.74 2.71 -12.72
N LEU A 191 -5.81 2.37 -11.98
CA LEU A 191 -6.73 3.35 -11.43
C LEU A 191 -6.03 4.38 -10.53
N LEU A 192 -5.16 3.90 -9.62
CA LEU A 192 -4.36 4.77 -8.76
C LEU A 192 -3.48 5.71 -9.60
N GLY A 193 -2.76 5.18 -10.59
CA GLY A 193 -1.93 5.97 -11.50
C GLY A 193 -2.73 7.03 -12.25
N THR A 194 -3.89 6.67 -12.79
CA THR A 194 -4.79 7.62 -13.49
C THR A 194 -5.25 8.74 -12.55
N VAL A 195 -5.67 8.40 -11.34
CA VAL A 195 -6.12 9.38 -10.35
C VAL A 195 -4.98 10.33 -9.97
N VAL A 196 -3.77 9.81 -9.74
CA VAL A 196 -2.59 10.64 -9.42
C VAL A 196 -2.24 11.60 -10.55
N VAL A 197 -2.25 11.13 -11.80
CA VAL A 197 -2.00 11.98 -12.97
C VAL A 197 -3.05 13.08 -13.08
N ALA A 198 -4.34 12.73 -13.00
CA ALA A 198 -5.43 13.71 -13.05
C ALA A 198 -5.32 14.76 -11.93
N SER A 199 -4.94 14.33 -10.73
CA SER A 199 -4.76 15.22 -9.57
C SER A 199 -3.60 16.17 -9.74
N THR A 200 -2.47 15.66 -10.24
CA THR A 200 -1.29 16.48 -10.51
C THR A 200 -1.61 17.55 -11.55
N ILE A 201 -2.34 17.21 -12.62
CA ILE A 201 -2.78 18.18 -13.63
C ILE A 201 -3.68 19.25 -13.01
N ASN A 202 -4.66 18.86 -12.19
CA ASN A 202 -5.56 19.80 -11.53
C ASN A 202 -4.79 20.75 -10.59
N LEU A 203 -3.88 20.21 -9.76
CA LEU A 203 -3.03 21.00 -8.88
C LEU A 203 -2.17 22.01 -9.65
N LEU A 204 -1.52 21.58 -10.74
CA LEU A 204 -0.73 22.47 -11.59
C LEU A 204 -1.59 23.57 -12.22
N SER A 205 -2.80 23.24 -12.66
CA SER A 205 -3.73 24.22 -13.21
C SER A 205 -4.12 25.28 -12.18
N GLN A 206 -4.30 24.91 -10.91
CA GLN A 206 -4.61 25.86 -9.83
C GLN A 206 -3.41 26.74 -9.50
N LEU A 207 -2.20 26.16 -9.43
CA LEU A 207 -0.96 26.90 -9.16
C LEU A 207 -0.61 27.91 -10.26
N LEU A 208 -0.99 27.63 -11.51
CA LEU A 208 -0.77 28.54 -12.64
C LEU A 208 -1.89 29.58 -12.81
N ALA A 209 -3.06 29.34 -12.23
CA ALA A 209 -4.22 30.24 -12.32
C ALA A 209 -4.35 31.21 -11.13
N GLY A 210 -3.64 30.95 -10.03
CA GLY A 210 -3.48 31.88 -8.91
C GLY A 210 -2.22 32.74 -9.06
#